data_AF-A0A8X6J790-F1
#
_entry.id   AF-A0A8X6J790-F1
#
_cell.length_a   1.000
_cell.length_b   1.000
_cell.length_c   1.000
_cell.angle_alpha   90.00
_cell.angle_beta   90.00
_cell.angle_gamma   90.00
#
_symmetry.space_group_name_H-M   'P 1'
#
loop_
_entity.id
_entity.type
_entity.pdbx_description
1 polymer ?
#
loop_
_entity_poly.entity_id
_entity_poly.type
_entity_poly.pdbx_seq_one_letter_code
_entity_poly.pdbx_strand_id
1 'polypeptide(L)'
;MEKQKTQAFKWFCALRDKIIESFLLIEKQSSAEPKIEKRKWDRPGGGGGESTIIFGNVFEKVGVNVSKVHGKFADSAINEIPGASESNGEFGQAVYL
;
A
#
# COMPACT_ATOMS: atom_id res chain seq x y z
N MET A 1 -1.69 -0.39 -21.56
CA MET A 1 -1.45 0.34 -20.30
C MET A 1 -2.38 -0.06 -19.17
N GLU A 2 -3.71 0.02 -19.31
CA GLU A 2 -4.61 -0.23 -18.15
C GLU A 2 -4.56 -1.68 -17.59
N LYS A 3 -4.40 -2.66 -18.48
CA LYS A 3 -4.18 -4.07 -18.10
C LYS A 3 -2.89 -4.24 -17.28
N GLN A 4 -1.81 -3.56 -17.66
CA GLN A 4 -0.51 -3.64 -16.98
C GLN A 4 -0.60 -3.01 -15.59
N LYS A 5 -1.24 -1.84 -15.48
CA LYS A 5 -1.56 -1.17 -14.21
C LYS A 5 -2.34 -2.07 -13.25
N THR A 6 -3.42 -2.67 -13.75
CA THR A 6 -4.23 -3.62 -12.97
C THR A 6 -3.44 -4.84 -12.52
N GLN A 7 -2.60 -5.39 -13.41
CA GLN A 7 -1.78 -6.56 -13.09
C GLN A 7 -0.73 -6.23 -12.02
N ALA A 8 -0.07 -5.08 -12.11
CA ALA A 8 0.88 -4.61 -11.11
C ALA A 8 0.19 -4.44 -9.75
N PHE A 9 -0.96 -3.77 -9.69
CA PHE A 9 -1.69 -3.61 -8.43
C PHE A 9 -2.07 -4.95 -7.79
N LYS A 10 -2.59 -5.89 -8.58
CA LYS A 10 -2.91 -7.25 -8.09
C LYS A 10 -1.67 -7.96 -7.54
N TRP A 11 -0.53 -7.81 -8.20
CA TRP A 11 0.73 -8.39 -7.75
C TRP A 11 1.17 -7.80 -6.39
N PHE A 12 1.08 -6.48 -6.21
CA PHE A 12 1.39 -5.84 -4.92
C PHE A 12 0.43 -6.28 -3.80
N CYS A 13 -0.87 -6.43 -4.09
CA CYS A 13 -1.82 -6.99 -3.12
C CYS A 13 -1.43 -8.42 -2.71
N ALA A 14 -1.06 -9.26 -3.68
CA ALA A 14 -0.61 -10.62 -3.39
C ALA A 14 0.69 -10.65 -2.58
N LEU A 15 1.62 -9.71 -2.82
CA LEU A 15 2.84 -9.58 -2.04
C LEU A 15 2.53 -9.14 -0.60
N ARG A 16 1.64 -8.16 -0.41
CA ARG A 16 1.15 -7.74 0.92
C ARG A 16 0.60 -8.93 1.70
N ASP A 17 -0.23 -9.74 1.06
CA ASP A 17 -0.86 -10.89 1.71
C ASP A 17 0.16 -11.95 2.13
N LYS A 18 1.19 -12.20 1.30
CA LYS A 18 2.31 -13.09 1.65
C LYS A 18 3.14 -12.58 2.83
N ILE A 19 3.37 -11.27 2.90
CA ILE A 19 4.09 -10.66 4.02
C ILE A 19 3.28 -10.80 5.31
N ILE A 20 1.98 -10.49 5.27
CA ILE A 20 1.06 -10.68 6.40
C ILE A 20 1.07 -12.13 6.87
N GLU A 21 0.93 -13.08 5.94
CA GLU A 21 0.97 -14.51 6.24
C GLU A 21 2.29 -14.91 6.92
N SER A 22 3.41 -14.39 6.44
CA SER A 22 4.73 -14.66 7.03
C SER A 22 4.81 -14.19 8.49
N PHE A 23 4.30 -13.00 8.80
CA PHE A 23 4.24 -12.51 10.19
C PHE A 23 3.31 -13.37 11.06
N LEU A 24 2.14 -13.75 10.54
CA LEU A 24 1.19 -14.59 11.27
C LEU A 24 1.73 -16.00 11.53
N LEU A 25 2.54 -16.56 10.62
CA LEU A 25 3.20 -17.85 10.83
C LEU A 25 4.20 -17.81 11.98
N ILE A 26 4.90 -16.69 12.15
CA ILE A 26 5.82 -16.49 13.28
C ILE A 26 5.03 -16.29 14.58
N GLU A 27 3.96 -15.48 14.58
CA GLU A 27 3.10 -15.28 15.76
C GLU A 27 2.45 -16.58 16.27
N LYS A 28 2.09 -17.50 15.37
CA LYS A 28 1.55 -18.82 15.72
C LYS A 28 2.49 -19.68 16.57
N GLN A 29 3.78 -19.34 16.65
CA GLN A 29 4.73 -20.01 17.53
C GLN A 29 4.56 -19.56 19.00
N SER A 30 3.85 -18.46 19.24
CA SER A 30 3.38 -18.05 20.56
C SER A 30 2.03 -18.70 20.88
N SER A 31 1.73 -18.86 22.18
CA SER A 31 0.47 -19.38 22.68
C SER A 31 -0.70 -18.38 22.61
N ALA A 32 -0.43 -17.11 22.27
CA ALA A 32 -1.45 -16.06 22.18
C ALA A 32 -1.86 -15.79 20.72
N GLU A 33 -3.16 -15.62 20.48
CA GLU A 33 -3.66 -15.21 19.16
C GLU A 33 -3.36 -13.74 18.87
N PRO A 34 -2.80 -13.41 17.69
CA PRO A 34 -2.55 -12.02 17.32
C PRO A 34 -3.87 -11.30 16.98
N LYS A 35 -3.97 -10.03 17.40
CA LYS A 35 -5.07 -9.14 17.01
C LYS A 35 -4.76 -8.50 15.65
N ILE A 36 -5.70 -8.60 14.71
CA ILE A 36 -5.54 -8.07 13.35
C ILE A 36 -6.57 -6.98 13.10
N GLU A 37 -6.13 -5.81 12.66
CA GLU A 37 -6.98 -4.69 12.24
C GLU A 37 -6.76 -4.39 10.76
N LYS A 38 -7.82 -4.46 9.96
CA LYS A 38 -7.79 -4.13 8.54
C LYS A 38 -8.65 -2.91 8.25
N ARG A 39 -8.13 -1.98 7.45
CA ARG A 39 -8.84 -0.79 7.03
C ARG A 39 -8.64 -0.54 5.55
N LYS A 40 -9.74 -0.41 4.81
CA LYS A 40 -9.73 0.16 3.46
C LYS A 40 -10.02 1.65 3.55
N TRP A 41 -9.40 2.42 2.67
CA TRP A 41 -9.59 3.86 2.61
C TRP A 41 -9.44 4.37 1.18
N ASP A 42 -10.10 5.48 0.91
CA ASP A 42 -10.06 6.18 -0.37
C ASP A 42 -9.48 7.59 -0.17
N ARG A 43 -8.81 8.11 -1.21
CA ARG A 43 -8.23 9.45 -1.19
C ARG A 43 -9.09 10.41 -2.01
N PRO A 44 -9.50 11.58 -1.48
CA PRO A 44 -10.25 12.56 -2.26
C PRO A 44 -9.56 12.99 -3.57
N GLY A 45 -8.22 13.03 -3.58
CA GLY A 45 -7.41 13.36 -4.76
C GLY A 45 -7.16 12.22 -5.75
N GLY A 46 -7.77 11.06 -5.55
CA GLY A 46 -7.63 9.89 -6.42
C GLY A 46 -6.86 8.73 -5.80
N GLY A 47 -7.38 7.53 -6.01
CA GLY A 47 -6.83 6.29 -5.48
C GLY A 47 -7.26 5.98 -4.04
N GLY A 48 -6.48 5.15 -3.38
CA GLY A 48 -6.78 4.63 -2.05
C GLY A 48 -5.83 3.52 -1.65
N GLY A 49 -6.17 2.77 -0.62
CA GLY A 49 -5.35 1.69 -0.15
C GLY A 49 -6.03 0.79 0.87
N GLU A 50 -5.28 -0.20 1.32
CA GLU A 50 -5.66 -1.07 2.40
C GLU A 50 -4.49 -1.21 3.37
N SER A 51 -4.78 -1.00 4.64
CA SER A 51 -3.84 -1.09 5.74
C SER A 51 -4.18 -2.28 6.60
N THR A 52 -3.18 -3.09 6.95
CA THR A 52 -3.29 -4.16 7.95
C THR A 52 -2.33 -3.88 9.09
N ILE A 53 -2.84 -3.89 10.31
CA ILE A 53 -2.03 -3.85 11.53
C ILE A 53 -2.20 -5.18 12.26
N ILE A 54 -1.07 -5.78 12.66
CA ILE A 54 -1.02 -6.99 13.48
C ILE A 54 -0.41 -6.60 14.82
N PHE A 55 -1.08 -6.93 15.91
CA PHE A 55 -0.56 -6.85 17.26
C PHE A 55 -0.42 -8.27 17.79
N GLY A 56 0.76 -8.64 18.25
CA GLY A 56 1.03 -9.99 18.67
C GLY A 56 1.94 -10.06 19.89
N ASN A 57 2.40 -11.25 20.17
CA ASN A 57 3.27 -11.53 21.30
C ASN A 57 4.74 -11.65 20.88
N VAL A 58 5.01 -11.99 19.62
CA VAL A 58 6.37 -11.96 19.05
C VAL A 58 6.71 -10.55 18.58
N PHE A 59 5.79 -9.90 17.87
CA PHE A 59 5.89 -8.53 17.41
C PHE A 59 4.88 -7.66 18.17
N GLU A 60 5.38 -6.62 18.83
CA GLU A 60 4.51 -5.62 19.48
C GLU A 60 3.50 -5.04 18.49
N LYS A 61 3.96 -4.70 17.29
CA LYS A 61 3.13 -4.14 16.22
C LYS A 61 3.78 -4.30 14.85
N VAL A 62 3.00 -4.75 13.86
CA VAL A 62 3.39 -4.82 12.45
C VAL A 62 2.36 -4.06 11.61
N GLY A 63 2.83 -3.22 10.68
CA GLY A 63 2.00 -2.55 9.69
C GLY A 63 2.38 -2.98 8.28
N VAL A 64 1.43 -3.50 7.50
CA VAL A 64 1.62 -3.84 6.09
C VAL A 64 0.52 -3.17 5.28
N ASN A 65 0.90 -2.34 4.32
CA ASN A 65 -0.04 -1.54 3.56
C ASN A 65 0.02 -1.89 2.08
N VAL A 66 -1.00 -1.51 1.33
CA VAL A 66 -0.89 -1.38 -0.12
C VAL A 66 -1.68 -0.15 -0.53
N SER A 67 -1.05 0.72 -1.32
CA SER A 67 -1.68 1.95 -1.82
C SER A 67 -1.65 1.95 -3.33
N LYS A 68 -2.73 2.40 -3.97
CA LYS A 68 -2.82 2.66 -5.40
C LYS A 68 -3.34 4.08 -5.58
N VAL A 69 -2.44 5.00 -5.90
CA VAL A 69 -2.74 6.44 -5.99
C VAL A 69 -2.56 6.95 -7.41
N HIS A 70 -3.37 7.93 -7.79
CA HIS A 70 -3.27 8.68 -9.04
C HIS A 70 -3.77 10.10 -8.77
N GLY A 71 -3.44 11.05 -9.64
CA GLY A 71 -3.91 12.43 -9.48
C GLY A 71 -2.90 13.44 -9.99
N LYS A 72 -2.88 14.61 -9.35
CA LYS A 72 -1.99 15.72 -9.69
C LYS A 72 -1.09 16.06 -8.51
N PHE A 73 0.18 16.33 -8.76
CA PHE A 73 1.11 16.86 -7.77
C PHE A 73 0.73 18.31 -7.39
N ALA A 74 1.11 18.73 -6.19
CA ALA A 74 1.04 20.13 -5.83
C ALA A 74 2.02 20.95 -6.69
N ASP A 75 1.68 22.20 -7.01
CA ASP A 75 2.50 23.03 -7.91
C ASP A 75 3.95 23.17 -7.44
N SER A 76 4.17 23.21 -6.11
CA SER A 76 5.51 23.24 -5.51
C SER A 76 6.33 21.98 -5.78
N ALA A 77 5.69 20.82 -5.98
CA ALA A 77 6.34 19.54 -6.19
C ALA A 77 6.58 19.20 -7.67
N ILE A 78 5.94 19.91 -8.61
CA ILE A 78 6.06 19.63 -10.05
C ILE A 78 7.52 19.77 -10.52
N ASN A 79 8.25 20.75 -9.99
CA ASN A 79 9.65 21.00 -10.37
C ASN A 79 10.63 20.01 -9.72
N GLU A 80 10.21 19.29 -8.68
CA GLU A 80 11.06 18.33 -7.96
C GLU A 80 10.95 16.90 -8.52
N ILE A 81 9.86 16.60 -9.23
CA ILE A 81 9.57 15.24 -9.70
C ILE A 81 9.93 15.13 -11.19
N PRO A 82 10.89 14.27 -11.56
CA PRO A 82 11.24 14.04 -12.96
C PRO A 82 10.02 13.60 -13.78
N GLY A 83 9.78 14.25 -14.93
CA GLY A 83 8.65 13.94 -15.82
C GLY A 83 7.31 14.57 -15.42
N ALA A 84 7.23 15.24 -14.27
CA ALA A 84 5.99 15.86 -13.80
C ALA A 84 5.66 17.15 -14.57
N SER A 85 6.65 17.97 -14.93
CA SER A 85 6.42 19.22 -15.69
C SER A 85 5.82 18.96 -17.08
N GLU A 86 6.28 17.90 -17.73
CA GLU A 86 5.87 17.42 -19.05
C GLU A 86 4.42 16.88 -19.04
N SER A 87 3.97 16.44 -17.87
CA SER A 87 2.62 15.92 -17.63
C SER A 87 1.70 16.96 -16.95
N ASN A 88 2.10 18.23 -16.89
CA ASN A 88 1.38 19.29 -16.17
C ASN A 88 1.06 18.90 -14.70
N GLY A 89 1.97 18.17 -14.07
CA GLY A 89 1.84 17.64 -12.71
C GLY A 89 0.97 16.39 -12.58
N GLU A 90 0.40 15.85 -13.64
CA GLU A 90 -0.43 14.63 -13.57
C GLU A 90 0.42 13.36 -13.44
N PHE A 91 -0.06 12.41 -12.63
CA PHE A 91 0.49 11.06 -12.55
C PHE A 91 -0.62 10.01 -12.63
N GLY A 92 -0.40 9.01 -13.50
CA GLY A 92 -1.46 8.09 -13.91
C GLY A 92 -1.76 6.96 -12.92
N GLN A 93 -0.75 6.38 -12.27
CA GLN A 93 -0.89 5.41 -11.18
C GLN A 93 0.47 5.14 -10.54
N ALA A 94 0.51 5.08 -9.22
CA ALA A 94 1.62 4.56 -8.45
C ALA A 94 1.12 3.56 -7.41
N VAL A 95 1.86 2.46 -7.22
CA VAL A 95 1.54 1.41 -6.25
C VAL A 95 2.69 1.29 -5.25
N TYR A 96 2.35 1.28 -3.96
CA TYR A 96 3.29 1.19 -2.85
C TYR A 96 2.86 0.10 -1.88
N LEU A 97 3.82 -0.55 -1.24
CA LEU A 97 3.66 -1.58 -0.22
C LEU A 97 4.17 -1.07 1.13
#